data_AF-A0A1W1UQ11-F1
#
_entry.id   AF-A0A1W1UQ11-F1
#
_cell.length_a   1.000
_cell.length_b   1.000
_cell.length_c   1.000
_cell.angle_alpha   90.00
_cell.angle_beta   90.00
_cell.angle_gamma   90.00
#
_symmetry.space_group_name_H-M   'P 1'
#
loop_
_entity.id
_entity.type
_entity.pdbx_description
1 polymer ?
#
loop_
_entity_poly.entity_id
_entity_poly.type
_entity_poly.pdbx_seq_one_letter_code
_entity_poly.pdbx_strand_id
1 'polypeptide(L)'
;MRTILPLPALLMLSTALAGAPGVNNLRVTTTPSGAAVKALRTDTPKVYVLADVNGTKGAAAQVVWIAESVGAGVPPNTEIDRMKLGLPVTSGRVVHNTLTFSLSRPTAGWPKGHYRADLYVAPAPGANVPARPTASIGFDVR
;
A
#
# COMPACT_ATOMS: atom_id res chain seq x y z
N MET A 1 -30.88 -12.71 56.10
CA MET A 1 -30.89 -13.22 54.71
C MET A 1 -29.99 -12.33 53.86
N ARG A 2 -28.92 -12.89 53.26
CA ARG A 2 -27.99 -12.17 52.38
C ARG A 2 -28.42 -12.40 50.93
N THR A 3 -28.86 -11.36 50.24
CA THR A 3 -29.23 -11.42 48.82
C THR A 3 -27.97 -11.26 47.97
N ILE A 4 -27.63 -12.28 47.20
CA ILE A 4 -26.49 -12.31 46.27
C ILE A 4 -27.00 -11.81 44.90
N LEU A 5 -26.38 -10.76 44.35
CA LEU A 5 -26.60 -10.29 42.98
C LEU A 5 -25.87 -11.19 41.96
N PRO A 6 -26.45 -11.52 40.79
CA PRO A 6 -25.69 -12.04 39.66
C PRO A 6 -25.19 -10.88 38.77
N LEU A 7 -23.87 -10.75 38.63
CA LEU A 7 -23.25 -9.93 37.59
C LEU A 7 -23.48 -10.56 36.21
N PRO A 8 -23.91 -9.82 35.17
CA PRO A 8 -23.86 -10.31 33.80
C PRO A 8 -22.41 -10.28 33.30
N ALA A 9 -21.88 -11.46 32.98
CA ALA A 9 -20.57 -11.61 32.35
C ALA A 9 -20.61 -11.01 30.93
N LEU A 10 -19.93 -9.88 30.75
CA LEU A 10 -19.75 -9.23 29.45
C LEU A 10 -18.77 -10.06 28.60
N LEU A 11 -19.29 -10.83 27.66
CA LEU A 11 -18.50 -11.62 26.71
C LEU A 11 -17.84 -10.67 25.69
N MET A 12 -16.60 -10.25 25.97
CA MET A 12 -15.79 -9.52 24.99
C MET A 12 -15.38 -10.49 23.87
N LEU A 13 -16.05 -10.43 22.73
CA LEU A 13 -15.57 -11.08 21.50
C LEU A 13 -14.28 -10.39 21.06
N SER A 14 -13.15 -10.90 21.54
CA SER A 14 -11.85 -10.56 20.98
C SER A 14 -11.78 -11.15 19.57
N THR A 15 -12.16 -10.36 18.56
CA THR A 15 -11.81 -10.66 17.18
C THR A 15 -10.30 -10.69 17.10
N ALA A 16 -9.71 -11.88 17.06
CA ALA A 16 -8.30 -12.04 16.75
C ALA A 16 -8.04 -11.33 15.42
N LEU A 17 -7.22 -10.28 15.43
CA LEU A 17 -6.67 -9.75 14.19
C LEU A 17 -5.91 -10.93 13.56
N ALA A 18 -6.47 -11.53 12.51
CA ALA A 18 -5.67 -12.30 11.57
C ALA A 18 -4.44 -11.44 11.28
N GLY A 19 -3.24 -11.96 11.56
CA GLY A 19 -2.00 -11.19 11.60
C GLY A 19 -1.93 -10.27 10.39
N ALA A 20 -1.91 -8.95 10.64
CA ALA A 20 -1.94 -7.97 9.56
C ALA A 20 -0.77 -8.23 8.60
N PRO A 21 -0.97 -8.10 7.27
CA PRO A 21 0.12 -8.22 6.32
C PRO A 21 1.29 -7.32 6.72
N GLY A 22 2.49 -7.89 6.78
CA GLY A 22 3.70 -7.09 6.92
C GLY A 22 4.17 -6.62 5.55
N VAL A 23 4.51 -5.34 5.46
CA VAL A 23 5.17 -4.74 4.30
C VAL A 23 6.61 -4.46 4.67
N ASN A 24 7.53 -5.01 3.90
CA ASN A 24 8.97 -4.82 4.05
C ASN A 24 9.55 -4.25 2.75
N ASN A 25 10.70 -3.56 2.85
CA ASN A 25 11.46 -3.10 1.69
C ASN A 25 10.63 -2.29 0.66
N LEU A 26 9.65 -1.52 1.17
CA LEU A 26 8.85 -0.60 0.37
C LEU A 26 9.78 0.47 -0.20
N ARG A 27 9.81 0.57 -1.53
CA ARG A 27 10.72 1.49 -2.23
C ARG A 27 10.15 1.97 -3.54
N VAL A 28 10.56 3.18 -3.90
CA VAL A 28 10.34 3.77 -5.22
C VAL A 28 11.61 3.58 -6.05
N THR A 29 11.47 3.26 -7.33
CA THR A 29 12.60 3.08 -8.25
C THR A 29 12.21 3.45 -9.68
N THR A 30 13.20 3.57 -10.57
CA THR A 30 13.01 3.88 -12.00
C THR A 30 13.12 2.65 -12.91
N THR A 31 13.39 1.47 -12.33
CA THR A 31 13.46 0.20 -13.07
C THR A 31 12.65 -0.90 -12.37
N PRO A 32 12.22 -1.96 -13.06
CA PRO A 32 11.32 -2.97 -12.49
C PRO A 32 11.83 -3.73 -11.25
N SER A 33 13.13 -3.66 -10.95
CA SER A 33 13.78 -4.35 -9.83
C SER A 33 14.90 -3.52 -9.18
N GLY A 34 14.95 -2.21 -9.45
CA GLY A 34 16.07 -1.35 -9.09
C GLY A 34 16.20 -1.00 -7.61
N ALA A 35 17.29 -0.31 -7.31
CA ALA A 35 17.54 0.31 -6.02
C ALA A 35 16.55 1.45 -5.75
N ALA A 36 16.37 1.76 -4.46
CA ALA A 36 15.50 2.84 -4.02
C ALA A 36 16.03 4.21 -4.51
N VAL A 37 15.12 5.05 -5.00
CA VAL A 37 15.39 6.45 -5.32
C VAL A 37 14.47 7.33 -4.49
N LYS A 38 15.00 8.47 -4.03
CA LYS A 38 14.23 9.46 -3.27
C LYS A 38 13.72 10.61 -4.15
N ALA A 39 14.38 10.84 -5.28
CA ALA A 39 14.05 11.91 -6.19
C ALA A 39 14.08 11.41 -7.65
N LEU A 40 13.13 11.89 -8.43
CA LEU A 40 12.93 11.60 -9.83
C LEU A 40 13.10 12.87 -10.66
N ARG A 41 13.50 12.71 -11.91
CA ARG A 41 13.51 13.80 -12.89
C ARG A 41 12.12 13.98 -13.50
N THR A 42 11.78 15.19 -13.93
CA THR A 42 10.50 15.49 -14.58
C THR A 42 10.26 14.69 -15.87
N ASP A 43 11.32 14.21 -16.52
CA ASP A 43 11.28 13.40 -17.74
C ASP A 43 11.30 11.88 -17.47
N THR A 44 11.35 11.44 -16.21
CA THR A 44 11.42 10.02 -15.83
C THR A 44 10.29 9.23 -16.51
N PRO A 45 10.58 8.25 -17.37
CA PRO A 45 9.56 7.64 -18.23
C PRO A 45 8.55 6.79 -17.45
N LYS A 46 8.99 6.13 -16.39
CA LYS A 46 8.17 5.26 -15.56
C LYS A 46 8.74 5.18 -14.15
N VAL A 47 7.84 5.16 -13.18
CA VAL A 47 8.14 5.00 -11.76
C VAL A 47 7.60 3.66 -11.32
N TYR A 48 8.34 2.96 -10.48
CA TYR A 48 7.91 1.69 -9.90
C TYR A 48 7.87 1.79 -8.38
N VAL A 49 6.86 1.16 -7.79
CA VAL A 49 6.75 0.94 -6.34
C VAL A 49 6.89 -0.55 -6.11
N LEU A 50 7.92 -0.93 -5.37
CA LEU A 50 8.21 -2.31 -5.01
C LEU A 50 8.04 -2.51 -3.52
N ALA A 51 7.49 -3.65 -3.12
CA ALA A 51 7.32 -4.01 -1.72
C ALA A 51 7.35 -5.52 -1.53
N ASP A 52 8.04 -5.98 -0.51
CA ASP A 52 8.06 -7.38 -0.11
C ASP A 52 6.96 -7.59 0.93
N VAL A 53 5.97 -8.45 0.62
CA VAL A 53 4.85 -8.72 1.54
C VAL A 53 4.95 -10.09 2.17
N ASN A 54 4.59 -10.18 3.46
CA ASN A 54 4.49 -11.42 4.21
C ASN A 54 3.15 -11.50 4.97
N GLY A 55 2.83 -12.69 5.49
CA GLY A 55 1.62 -12.89 6.28
C GLY A 55 0.30 -12.87 5.49
N THR A 56 0.35 -12.79 4.15
CA THR A 56 -0.83 -12.85 3.28
C THR A 56 -0.89 -14.18 2.51
N LYS A 57 -2.10 -14.72 2.29
CA LYS A 57 -2.33 -16.03 1.65
C LYS A 57 -2.99 -15.95 0.26
N GLY A 58 -2.68 -14.92 -0.53
CA GLY A 58 -3.24 -14.73 -1.89
C GLY A 58 -4.34 -13.68 -1.96
N ALA A 59 -4.04 -12.49 -1.44
CA ALA A 59 -4.99 -11.39 -1.33
C ALA A 59 -4.96 -10.42 -2.52
N ALA A 60 -5.82 -9.40 -2.49
CA ALA A 60 -5.68 -8.24 -3.36
C ALA A 60 -4.67 -7.26 -2.76
N ALA A 61 -3.77 -6.75 -3.59
CA ALA A 61 -2.94 -5.60 -3.27
C ALA A 61 -3.34 -4.43 -4.18
N GLN A 62 -3.14 -3.22 -3.68
CA GLN A 62 -3.44 -2.01 -4.42
C GLN A 62 -2.45 -0.93 -4.05
N VAL A 63 -2.01 -0.15 -5.03
CA VAL A 63 -1.29 1.09 -4.77
C VAL A 63 -2.12 2.26 -5.28
N VAL A 64 -2.05 3.37 -4.56
CA VAL A 64 -2.62 4.66 -4.95
C VAL A 64 -1.47 5.66 -5.01
N TRP A 65 -1.26 6.28 -6.16
CA TRP A 65 -0.29 7.36 -6.30
C TRP A 65 -0.98 8.70 -6.09
N ILE A 66 -0.36 9.56 -5.31
CA ILE A 66 -0.94 10.82 -4.85
C ILE A 66 0.08 11.93 -5.11
N ALA A 67 -0.38 12.98 -5.77
CA ALA A 67 0.29 14.27 -5.82
C ALA A 67 0.00 14.99 -4.50
N GLU A 68 0.92 14.91 -3.53
CA GLU A 68 0.72 15.52 -2.22
C GLU A 68 0.78 17.04 -2.31
N SER A 69 1.80 17.57 -2.97
CA SER A 69 2.01 18.99 -3.19
C SER A 69 2.87 19.20 -4.43
N VAL A 70 2.25 19.50 -5.56
CA VAL A 70 2.93 19.55 -6.86
C VAL A 70 2.48 20.77 -7.66
N GLY A 71 3.45 21.48 -8.26
CA GLY A 71 3.20 22.60 -9.19
C GLY A 71 2.19 23.66 -8.72
N ALA A 72 1.88 24.60 -9.61
CA ALA A 72 0.73 25.48 -9.42
C ALA A 72 -0.47 24.86 -10.18
N GLY A 73 -1.66 24.86 -9.57
CA GLY A 73 -2.91 24.44 -10.22
C GLY A 73 -3.33 22.99 -10.00
N VAL A 74 -2.53 22.17 -9.30
CA VAL A 74 -2.98 20.85 -8.82
C VAL A 74 -3.33 20.96 -7.34
N PRO A 75 -4.57 20.65 -6.94
CA PRO A 75 -4.94 20.62 -5.52
C PRO A 75 -4.04 19.65 -4.73
N PRO A 76 -3.71 19.96 -3.46
CA PRO A 76 -2.92 19.05 -2.64
C PRO A 76 -3.66 17.72 -2.40
N ASN A 77 -2.90 16.65 -2.23
CA ASN A 77 -3.41 15.28 -2.04
C ASN A 77 -4.33 14.78 -3.17
N THR A 78 -4.04 15.14 -4.42
CA THR A 78 -4.77 14.65 -5.59
C THR A 78 -4.35 13.22 -5.93
N GLU A 79 -5.31 12.29 -6.03
CA GLU A 79 -5.07 10.95 -6.57
C GLU A 79 -4.71 11.04 -8.05
N ILE A 80 -3.55 10.50 -8.42
CA ILE A 80 -3.05 10.47 -9.80
C ILE A 80 -3.60 9.24 -10.51
N ASP A 81 -3.40 8.08 -9.90
CA ASP A 81 -3.84 6.79 -10.42
C ASP A 81 -3.90 5.75 -9.29
N ARG A 82 -4.59 4.64 -9.57
CA ARG A 82 -4.77 3.51 -8.69
C ARG A 82 -4.66 2.21 -9.46
N MET A 83 -3.73 1.36 -9.04
CA MET A 83 -3.55 0.05 -9.65
C MET A 83 -3.79 -1.06 -8.64
N LYS A 84 -4.57 -2.06 -9.05
CA LYS A 84 -4.87 -3.28 -8.27
C LYS A 84 -4.10 -4.45 -8.86
N LEU A 85 -3.61 -5.32 -7.98
CA LEU A 85 -2.93 -6.57 -8.31
C LEU A 85 -3.58 -7.70 -7.52
N GLY A 86 -4.01 -8.75 -8.21
CA GLY A 86 -4.41 -10.01 -7.57
C GLY A 86 -3.17 -10.83 -7.24
N LEU A 87 -3.03 -11.29 -6.00
CA LEU A 87 -1.96 -12.20 -5.61
C LEU A 87 -2.46 -13.65 -5.74
N PRO A 88 -1.74 -14.53 -6.45
CA PRO A 88 -2.17 -15.90 -6.61
C PRO A 88 -2.20 -16.61 -5.25
N VAL A 89 -3.28 -17.36 -5.01
CA VAL A 89 -3.40 -18.25 -3.85
C VAL A 89 -2.50 -19.45 -4.09
N THR A 90 -1.33 -19.50 -3.43
CA THR A 90 -0.44 -20.67 -3.52
C THR A 90 -0.68 -21.57 -2.32
N SER A 91 -1.10 -22.81 -2.60
CA SER A 91 -1.45 -23.84 -1.61
C SER A 91 -0.21 -24.32 -0.83
N GLY A 92 0.19 -23.57 0.20
CA GLY A 92 1.03 -24.13 1.28
C GLY A 92 2.48 -23.65 1.36
N ARG A 93 2.89 -22.58 0.66
CA ARG A 93 4.21 -21.96 0.88
C ARG A 93 4.05 -20.47 1.11
N VAL A 94 4.73 -19.92 2.12
CA VAL A 94 4.94 -18.47 2.26
C VAL A 94 5.84 -18.08 1.09
N VAL A 95 5.23 -17.67 -0.02
CA VAL A 95 5.99 -17.09 -1.13
C VAL A 95 6.24 -15.64 -0.73
N HIS A 96 7.52 -15.26 -0.57
CA HIS A 96 7.87 -13.84 -0.55
C HIS A 96 7.44 -13.27 -1.90
N ASN A 97 6.30 -12.59 -1.91
CA ASN A 97 5.81 -11.93 -3.10
C ASN A 97 6.36 -10.52 -3.09
N THR A 98 7.33 -10.24 -3.95
CA THR A 98 7.67 -8.86 -4.29
C THR A 98 6.55 -8.33 -5.18
N LEU A 99 5.79 -7.38 -4.66
CA LEU A 99 4.80 -6.66 -5.42
C LEU A 99 5.52 -5.60 -6.25
N THR A 100 5.14 -5.49 -7.52
CA THR A 100 5.65 -4.46 -8.42
C THR A 100 4.48 -3.74 -9.04
N PHE A 101 4.40 -2.43 -8.75
CA PHE A 101 3.47 -1.53 -9.40
C PHE A 101 4.23 -0.50 -10.21
N SER A 102 3.64 0.01 -11.28
CA SER A 102 4.27 1.02 -12.12
C SER A 102 3.30 2.12 -12.51
N LEU A 103 3.79 3.35 -12.58
CA LEU A 103 3.08 4.50 -13.09
C LEU A 103 3.90 5.16 -14.21
N SER A 104 3.27 5.30 -15.38
CA SER A 104 3.91 5.91 -16.55
C SER A 104 3.91 7.43 -16.44
N ARG A 105 4.91 8.07 -17.04
CA ARG A 105 5.01 9.53 -17.11
C ARG A 105 3.74 10.14 -17.74
N PRO A 106 3.18 11.21 -17.15
CA PRO A 106 2.14 12.01 -17.81
C PRO A 106 2.65 12.64 -19.11
N THR A 107 1.75 13.00 -20.03
CA THR A 107 2.12 13.60 -21.33
C THR A 107 2.99 14.86 -21.19
N ALA A 108 2.66 15.73 -20.23
CA ALA A 108 3.39 16.97 -19.96
C ALA A 108 4.65 16.78 -19.08
N GLY A 109 5.01 15.53 -18.76
CA GLY A 109 6.02 15.21 -17.76
C GLY A 109 5.45 15.22 -16.34
N TRP A 110 6.30 14.88 -15.37
CA TRP A 110 5.93 14.94 -13.95
C TRP A 110 6.00 16.39 -13.45
N PRO A 111 4.92 16.94 -12.88
CA PRO A 111 4.99 18.20 -12.14
C PRO A 111 6.05 18.12 -11.02
N LYS A 112 6.83 19.17 -10.80
CA LYS A 112 7.78 19.18 -9.68
C LYS A 112 7.02 19.26 -8.35
N GLY A 113 7.51 18.55 -7.35
CA GLY A 113 6.93 18.56 -6.01
C GLY A 113 7.02 17.22 -5.28
N HIS A 114 6.19 17.09 -4.26
CA HIS A 114 6.14 15.94 -3.37
C HIS A 114 4.99 15.00 -3.76
N TYR A 115 5.32 13.72 -3.77
CA TYR A 115 4.42 12.63 -4.13
C TYR A 115 4.44 11.56 -3.05
N ARG A 116 3.33 10.82 -2.96
CA ARG A 116 3.21 9.65 -2.10
C ARG A 116 2.62 8.47 -2.87
N ALA A 117 3.11 7.28 -2.56
CA ALA A 117 2.47 6.03 -2.94
C ALA A 117 1.95 5.34 -1.68
N ASP A 118 0.63 5.12 -1.63
CA ASP A 118 -0.04 4.41 -0.55
C ASP A 118 -0.30 2.96 -0.98
N LEU A 119 0.36 2.01 -0.32
CA LEU A 119 0.21 0.58 -0.55
C LEU A 119 -0.82 0.00 0.43
N TYR A 120 -1.78 -0.73 -0.12
CA TYR A 120 -2.82 -1.43 0.60
C TYR A 120 -2.70 -2.92 0.30
N VAL A 121 -2.64 -3.73 1.34
CA VAL A 121 -2.53 -5.19 1.24
C VAL A 121 -3.64 -5.83 2.06
N ALA A 122 -4.49 -6.62 1.40
CA ALA A 122 -5.51 -7.37 2.11
C ALA A 122 -4.91 -8.56 2.88
N PRO A 123 -5.48 -8.92 4.05
CA PRO A 123 -4.93 -9.96 4.93
C PRO A 123 -5.10 -11.38 4.37
N ALA A 124 -6.13 -11.60 3.56
CA ALA A 124 -6.50 -12.93 3.07
C ALA A 124 -7.17 -12.84 1.69
N PRO A 125 -7.21 -13.96 0.95
CA PRO A 125 -8.03 -14.07 -0.26
C PRO A 125 -9.49 -13.67 0.00
N GLY A 126 -10.07 -12.88 -0.90
CA GLY A 126 -11.46 -12.42 -0.80
C GLY A 126 -11.72 -11.35 0.25
N ALA A 127 -10.73 -10.98 1.07
CA ALA A 127 -10.86 -9.86 1.99
C ALA A 127 -10.87 -8.52 1.22
N ASN A 128 -11.65 -7.57 1.73
CA ASN A 128 -11.65 -6.21 1.20
C ASN A 128 -10.28 -5.55 1.40
N VAL A 129 -9.91 -4.67 0.46
CA VAL A 129 -8.76 -3.77 0.62
C VAL A 129 -8.99 -2.92 1.88
N PRO A 130 -8.01 -2.77 2.78
CA PRO A 130 -8.20 -2.02 4.01
C PRO A 130 -8.54 -0.54 3.74
N ALA A 131 -9.28 0.07 4.67
CA ALA A 131 -9.67 1.48 4.57
C ALA A 131 -8.49 2.46 4.79
N ARG A 132 -7.36 1.96 5.30
CA ARG A 132 -6.12 2.72 5.51
C ARG A 132 -4.96 2.05 4.76
N PRO A 133 -3.96 2.81 4.30
CA PRO A 133 -2.75 2.23 3.75
C PRO A 133 -2.12 1.26 4.75
N THR A 134 -1.66 0.13 4.25
CA THR A 134 -0.80 -0.79 5.01
C THR A 134 0.59 -0.17 5.19
N ALA A 135 1.07 0.54 4.17
CA ALA A 135 2.30 1.32 4.21
C ALA A 135 2.25 2.45 3.18
N SER A 136 3.04 3.49 3.40
CA SER A 136 3.15 4.64 2.52
C SER A 136 4.61 5.01 2.29
N ILE A 137 4.94 5.51 1.10
CA ILE A 137 6.27 6.03 0.80
C ILE A 137 6.19 7.34 0.03
N GLY A 138 6.93 8.34 0.49
CA GLY A 138 7.09 9.63 -0.19
C GLY A 138 8.26 9.62 -1.16
N PHE A 139 8.15 10.40 -2.24
CA PHE A 139 9.23 10.66 -3.19
C PHE A 139 9.08 12.03 -3.84
N ASP A 140 10.20 12.60 -4.27
CA ASP A 140 10.25 13.93 -4.88
C ASP A 140 10.38 13.85 -6.40
N VAL A 141 9.82 14.83 -7.10
CA VAL A 141 10.14 15.11 -8.50
C VAL A 141 10.80 16.50 -8.57
N ARG A 142 12.01 16.58 -9.14
CA ARG A 142 12.78 17.82 -9.26
C ARG A 142 13.50 17.97 -10.60
#